data_AF-A0A759GZH5-F1
#
_entry.id   AF-A0A759GZH5-F1
#
_cell.length_a   1.000
_cell.length_b   1.000
_cell.length_c   1.000
_cell.angle_alpha   90.00
_cell.angle_beta   90.00
_cell.angle_gamma   90.00
#
_symmetry.space_group_name_H-M   'P 1'
#
loop_
_entity.id
_entity.type
_entity.pdbx_description
1 polymer ?
#
loop_
_entity_poly.entity_id
_entity_poly.type
_entity_poly.pdbx_seq_one_letter_code
_entity_poly.pdbx_strand_id
1 'polypeptide(L)' 'MNYNDITTLIESHIKHILSDTVYTEKQRQDFAYGAYLAWHTLVGEAFIKEDDIRLWRLVCYSSK' A
#
# COMPACT_ATOMS: atom_id res chain seq x y z
N MET A 1 13.60 13.46 -4.31
CA MET A 1 12.53 12.96 -3.41
C MET A 1 13.21 12.05 -2.41
N ASN A 2 13.04 12.28 -1.10
CA ASN A 2 13.69 11.45 -0.10
C ASN A 2 13.00 10.08 -0.03
N TYR A 3 13.73 9.03 0.31
CA TYR A 3 13.19 7.69 0.54
C TYR A 3 11.97 7.71 1.48
N ASN A 4 12.09 8.45 2.59
CA ASN A 4 11.00 8.63 3.57
C ASN A 4 9.76 9.32 2.97
N ASP A 5 9.95 10.21 2.00
CA ASP A 5 8.82 10.88 1.33
C ASP A 5 8.06 9.88 0.46
N ILE A 6 8.78 9.00 -0.23
CA ILE A 6 8.22 7.97 -1.12
C ILE A 6 7.39 6.98 -0.30
N THR A 7 7.95 6.41 0.77
CA THR A 7 7.22 5.43 1.60
C THR A 7 6.00 6.05 2.28
N THR A 8 6.10 7.30 2.75
CA THR A 8 4.97 8.04 3.33
C THR A 8 3.86 8.28 2.31
N LEU A 9 4.19 8.64 1.07
CA LEU A 9 3.20 8.88 0.02
C LEU A 9 2.50 7.59 -0.41
N ILE A 10 3.24 6.49 -0.51
CA ILE A 10 2.68 5.16 -0.83
C ILE A 10 1.70 4.73 0.26
N GLU A 11 2.09 4.86 1.53
CA GLU A 11 1.22 4.55 2.66
C GLU A 11 -0.04 5.42 2.66
N SER A 12 0.10 6.73 2.44
CA SER A 12 -1.04 7.64 2.39
C SER A 12 -1.99 7.29 1.25
N HIS A 13 -1.46 6.90 0.10
CA HIS A 13 -2.26 6.47 -1.05
C HIS A 13 -3.02 5.17 -0.77
N ILE A 14 -2.34 4.16 -0.20
CA ILE A 14 -2.98 2.90 0.22
C ILE A 14 -4.11 3.17 1.22
N LYS A 15 -3.88 3.99 2.25
CA LYS A 15 -4.91 4.36 3.24
C LYS A 15 -6.10 5.07 2.60
N HIS A 16 -5.84 5.96 1.63
CA HIS A 16 -6.91 6.64 0.91
C HIS A 16 -7.82 5.64 0.18
N ILE A 17 -7.24 4.68 -0.56
CA ILE A 17 -7.99 3.61 -1.22
C ILE A 17 -8.82 2.81 -0.22
N LEU A 18 -8.25 2.43 0.92
CA LEU A 18 -8.94 1.63 1.94
C LEU A 18 -10.11 2.37 2.59
N SER A 19 -10.03 3.71 2.70
CA SER A 19 -11.06 4.58 3.26
C SER A 19 -12.15 5.03 2.27
N ASP A 20 -12.01 4.69 0.99
CA ASP A 20 -12.96 5.08 -0.04
C ASP A 20 -14.38 4.55 0.26
N THR A 21 -15.41 5.33 -0.07
CA THR A 21 -16.82 4.97 0.20
C THR A 21 -17.60 4.55 -1.05
N VAL A 22 -16.99 4.65 -2.23
CA VAL A 22 -17.58 4.32 -3.53
C VAL A 22 -17.56 2.81 -3.75
N TYR A 23 -16.46 2.15 -3.40
CA TYR A 23 -16.27 0.71 -3.63
C TYR A 23 -16.61 -0.15 -2.41
N THR A 24 -16.93 -1.42 -2.63
CA THR A 24 -17.08 -2.40 -1.55
C THR A 24 -15.74 -2.63 -0.84
N GLU A 25 -15.77 -3.10 0.42
CA GLU A 25 -14.55 -3.38 1.18
C GLU A 25 -13.61 -4.33 0.43
N LYS A 26 -14.16 -5.38 -0.19
CA LYS A 26 -13.41 -6.33 -1.02
C LYS A 26 -12.68 -5.63 -2.17
N GLN A 27 -13.39 -4.79 -2.93
CA GLN A 27 -12.80 -4.04 -4.05
C GLN A 27 -11.70 -3.08 -3.57
N ARG A 28 -11.90 -2.40 -2.43
CA ARG A 28 -10.87 -1.51 -1.86
C ARG A 28 -9.62 -2.26 -1.46
N GLN A 29 -9.77 -3.44 -0.86
CA GLN A 29 -8.64 -4.30 -0.53
C GLN A 29 -7.91 -4.78 -1.80
N ASP A 30 -8.64 -5.22 -2.82
CA ASP A 30 -8.06 -5.65 -4.10
C ASP A 30 -7.30 -4.50 -4.79
N PHE A 31 -7.84 -3.27 -4.76
CA PHE A 31 -7.16 -2.09 -5.29
C PHE A 31 -5.93 -1.68 -4.47
N ALA A 32 -6.02 -1.70 -3.15
CA ALA A 32 -4.90 -1.37 -2.27
C ALA A 32 -3.74 -2.37 -2.47
N TYR A 33 -4.07 -3.66 -2.59
CA TYR A 33 -3.12 -4.71 -2.92
C TYR A 33 -2.46 -4.49 -4.30
N GLY A 34 -3.25 -4.18 -5.33
CA GLY A 34 -2.73 -3.85 -6.66
C GLY A 34 -1.80 -2.63 -6.65
N ALA A 35 -2.16 -1.57 -5.91
CA ALA A 35 -1.34 -0.38 -5.76
C ALA A 35 0.01 -0.71 -5.08
N TYR A 36 -0.01 -1.50 -4.00
CA TYR A 36 1.20 -1.98 -3.35
C TYR A 36 2.13 -2.73 -4.32
N LEU A 37 1.59 -3.68 -5.10
CA LEU A 37 2.40 -4.45 -6.07
C LEU A 37 3.02 -3.56 -7.15
N ALA A 38 2.27 -2.56 -7.65
CA ALA A 38 2.78 -1.60 -8.61
C ALA A 38 3.93 -0.78 -8.03
N TRP A 39 3.78 -0.29 -6.80
CA TRP A 39 4.85 0.42 -6.11
C TRP A 39 6.06 -0.47 -5.82
N HIS A 40 5.86 -1.69 -5.32
CA HIS A 40 6.93 -2.65 -5.09
C HIS A 40 7.70 -2.95 -6.39
N THR A 41 7.02 -2.99 -7.54
CA THR A 41 7.68 -3.19 -8.84
C THR A 41 8.51 -1.97 -9.26
N LEU A 42 8.03 -0.76 -8.97
CA LEU A 42 8.69 0.49 -9.37
C LEU A 42 9.85 0.90 -8.47
N VAL A 43 9.75 0.65 -7.17
CA VAL A 43 10.69 1.15 -6.16
C VAL A 43 11.17 0.09 -5.17
N GLY A 44 10.91 -1.20 -5.42
CA GLY A 44 11.20 -2.29 -4.48
C GLY A 44 12.68 -2.41 -4.09
N GLU A 45 13.62 -2.10 -4.98
CA GLU A 45 15.05 -2.09 -4.66
C GLU A 45 15.44 -0.98 -3.66
N ALA A 46 14.61 0.06 -3.53
CA ALA A 46 14.82 1.14 -2.59
C ALA A 46 14.22 0.86 -1.21
N PHE A 47 13.25 -0.06 -1.08
CA PHE A 47 12.61 -0.36 0.19
C PHE A 47 13.57 -1.02 1.18
N ILE A 48 13.67 -0.42 2.37
CA ILE A 48 14.16 -1.14 3.54
C ILE A 48 13.08 -2.14 3.96
N LYS A 49 13.53 -3.29 4.45
CA LYS A 49 12.69 -4.44 4.78
C LYS A 49 11.55 -4.08 5.75
N GLU A 50 11.79 -3.16 6.67
CA GLU A 50 10.81 -2.73 7.67
C GLU A 50 9.62 -1.99 7.04
N ASP A 51 9.88 -1.14 6.07
CA ASP A 51 8.83 -0.41 5.35
C ASP A 51 8.06 -1.33 4.42
N ASP A 52 8.74 -2.25 3.74
CA ASP A 52 8.10 -3.26 2.91
C ASP A 52 7.09 -4.10 3.71
N ILE A 53 7.53 -4.64 4.86
CA ILE A 53 6.65 -5.40 5.77
C ILE A 53 5.48 -4.54 6.28
N ARG A 54 5.72 -3.27 6.57
CA ARG A 54 4.70 -2.35 7.06
C ARG A 54 3.64 -2.08 6.00
N LEU A 55 4.05 -1.80 4.76
CA LEU A 55 3.16 -1.59 3.62
C LEU A 55 2.38 -2.87 3.27
N TRP A 56 3.06 -4.03 3.27
CA TRP A 56 2.46 -5.34 3.07
C TRP A 56 1.33 -5.62 4.07
N ARG A 57 1.54 -5.31 5.36
CA ARG A 57 0.54 -5.49 6.42
C ARG A 57 -0.71 -4.62 6.24
N LEU A 58 -0.61 -3.48 5.56
CA LEU A 58 -1.77 -2.62 5.29
C LEU A 58 -2.70 -3.22 4.24
N VAL A 59 -2.14 -3.97 3.28
CA VAL A 59 -2.87 -4.49 2.12
C VAL A 59 -3.15 -5.99 2.20
N CYS A 60 -2.56 -6.68 3.16
CA CYS A 60 -2.93 -8.06 3.46
C CYS A 60 -4.35 -8.10 4.02
N TYR A 61 -5.21 -8.88 3.36
CA TYR A 61 -6.55 -9.19 3.85
C TYR A 61 -6.50 -9.58 5.33
N SER A 62 -7.04 -8.71 6.17
CA SER A 62 -7.46 -9.09 7.50
C SER A 62 -8.74 -9.89 7.35
N SER A 63 -8.63 -11.19 7.04
CA SER A 63 -9.77 -12.10 7.17
C SER A 63 -10.21 -12.07 8.63
N LYS A 64 -11.24 -11.28 8.92
CA LYS A 64 -12.03 -11.42 10.14
C LYS A 64 -13.17 -12.39 9.88
#